data_AF-A0A845ZYS5-F1
#
_entry.id   AF-A0A845ZYS5-F1
#
_cell.length_a   1.000
_cell.length_b   1.000
_cell.length_c   1.000
_cell.angle_alpha   90.00
_cell.angle_beta   90.00
_cell.angle_gamma   90.00
#
_symmetry.space_group_name_H-M   'P 1'
#
loop_
_entity.id
_entity.type
_entity.pdbx_description
1 polymer ?
#
loop_
_entity_poly.entity_id
_entity_poly.type
_entity_poly.pdbx_seq_one_letter_code
_entity_poly.pdbx_strand_id
1 'polypeptide(L)'
;MLTPGQLPDRDPNSNHKGSLEIWSEQPLFLWQGEMKGIEVREYRTEKQLWEQPLEPTTNSILYQGEPLKPGKDYYWRNTIPLEQLPTKRSFRLMDDEKRNQITTDLNELESNLKAEDASADKIALKRINYFIDKQLWSDALREIYLMPNPPAEVTDLIDKINNKAHDFCKKERE
;
A
#
# COMPACT_ATOMS: atom_id res chain seq x y z
N MET A 1 -4.30 -14.79 0.13
CA MET A 1 -4.24 -13.56 0.93
C MET A 1 -2.98 -12.84 0.49
N LEU A 2 -3.09 -11.76 -0.27
CA LEU A 2 -1.98 -10.84 -0.50
C LEU A 2 -1.67 -10.21 0.86
N THR A 3 -0.72 -10.79 1.59
CA THR A 3 -0.07 -10.10 2.69
C THR A 3 1.09 -9.35 2.08
N PRO A 4 1.06 -8.01 2.11
CA PRO A 4 2.28 -7.26 1.89
C PRO A 4 3.36 -7.78 2.86
N GLY A 5 4.58 -8.05 2.37
CA GLY A 5 5.63 -8.77 3.11
C GLY A 5 6.09 -10.14 2.54
N GLN A 6 5.64 -10.56 1.34
CA GLN A 6 6.21 -11.71 0.61
C GLN A 6 7.10 -11.35 -0.58
N LEU A 7 7.08 -10.09 -1.03
CA LEU A 7 8.24 -9.49 -1.69
C LEU A 7 9.12 -8.93 -0.54
N PRO A 8 10.45 -8.82 -0.68
CA PRO A 8 11.36 -8.71 0.45
C PRO A 8 11.34 -7.32 1.13
N ASP A 9 10.15 -6.82 1.47
CA ASP A 9 9.88 -5.68 2.35
C ASP A 9 10.28 -6.02 3.83
N ARG A 10 11.33 -6.83 4.00
CA ARG A 10 11.90 -7.27 5.27
C ARG A 10 13.05 -6.33 5.60
N ASP A 11 12.85 -5.48 6.60
CA ASP A 11 13.96 -4.86 7.30
C ASP A 11 14.74 -5.97 8.05
N PRO A 12 15.98 -6.30 7.67
CA PRO A 12 16.77 -7.33 8.34
C PRO A 12 17.16 -6.94 9.78
N ASN A 13 16.98 -5.66 10.17
CA ASN A 13 17.35 -5.13 11.48
C ASN A 13 16.14 -4.91 12.42
N SER A 14 14.92 -5.22 11.98
CA SER A 14 13.72 -5.07 12.81
C SER A 14 13.49 -6.30 13.71
N ASN A 15 13.45 -6.08 15.03
CA ASN A 15 12.98 -7.09 16.00
C ASN A 15 11.50 -7.46 15.85
N HIS A 16 10.78 -6.85 14.90
CA HIS A 16 9.39 -7.13 14.57
C HIS A 16 9.32 -7.99 13.30
N LYS A 17 9.38 -9.32 13.48
CA LYS A 17 9.18 -10.28 12.39
C LYS A 17 7.85 -10.02 11.67
N GLY A 18 7.89 -9.54 10.42
CA GLY A 18 6.85 -9.78 9.42
C GLY A 18 5.69 -8.79 9.26
N SER A 19 5.80 -7.53 9.71
CA SER A 19 4.81 -6.49 9.34
C SER A 19 5.27 -5.72 8.10
N LEU A 20 4.40 -5.59 7.08
CA LEU A 20 4.57 -4.64 6.00
C LEU A 20 4.91 -3.26 6.53
N GLU A 21 5.98 -2.66 6.01
CA GLU A 21 6.33 -1.27 6.26
C GLU A 21 6.00 -0.43 5.01
N ILE A 22 5.30 0.69 5.19
CA ILE A 22 4.86 1.58 4.09
C ILE A 22 5.32 3.01 4.33
N TRP A 23 5.46 3.78 3.25
CA TRP A 23 5.85 5.20 3.29
C TRP A 23 4.65 6.15 3.41
N SER A 24 3.55 5.85 2.71
CA SER A 24 2.42 6.77 2.59
C SER A 24 1.54 6.84 3.84
N GLU A 25 1.24 8.06 4.28
CA GLU A 25 0.26 8.34 5.34
C GLU A 25 -1.20 8.13 4.89
N GLN A 26 -1.41 7.90 3.59
CA GLN A 26 -2.70 7.64 2.96
C GLN A 26 -2.61 6.35 2.12
N PRO A 27 -2.53 5.18 2.75
CA PRO A 27 -2.32 3.91 2.05
C PRO A 27 -3.45 3.56 1.09
N LEU A 28 -3.09 2.77 0.08
CA LEU A 28 -4.04 2.01 -0.73
C LEU A 28 -4.32 0.66 -0.07
N PHE A 29 -5.59 0.28 0.02
CA PHE A 29 -6.00 -1.06 0.41
C PHE A 29 -6.54 -1.81 -0.80
N LEU A 30 -6.10 -3.05 -0.96
CA LEU A 30 -6.51 -3.96 -2.02
C LEU A 30 -7.00 -5.28 -1.42
N TRP A 31 -8.08 -5.84 -1.97
CA TRP A 31 -8.61 -7.13 -1.55
C TRP A 31 -9.23 -7.90 -2.72
N GLN A 32 -9.55 -9.17 -2.45
CA GLN A 32 -10.31 -10.02 -3.37
C GLN A 32 -11.59 -10.47 -2.69
N GLY A 33 -12.64 -10.63 -3.48
CA GLY A 33 -13.99 -10.93 -2.99
C GLY A 33 -14.72 -9.69 -2.48
N GLU A 34 -15.93 -9.91 -1.99
CA GLU A 34 -16.83 -8.83 -1.61
C GLU A 34 -16.57 -8.39 -0.16
N MET A 35 -16.54 -7.07 0.07
CA MET A 35 -16.53 -6.45 1.39
C MET A 35 -17.69 -5.45 1.48
N LYS A 36 -18.38 -5.43 2.62
CA LYS A 36 -19.50 -4.50 2.85
C LYS A 36 -19.04 -3.15 3.37
N GLY A 37 -17.87 -3.14 4.01
CA GLY A 37 -17.19 -1.94 4.44
C GLY A 37 -15.78 -2.28 4.88
N ILE A 38 -14.99 -1.23 5.11
CA ILE A 38 -13.62 -1.33 5.59
C ILE A 38 -13.45 -0.40 6.78
N GLU A 39 -12.68 -0.83 7.76
CA GLU A 39 -12.24 0.04 8.84
C GLU A 39 -10.73 -0.07 9.04
N VAL A 40 -10.14 1.04 9.50
CA VAL A 40 -8.72 1.16 9.84
C VAL A 40 -8.61 1.55 11.31
N ARG A 41 -7.73 0.86 12.03
CA ARG A 41 -7.52 1.04 13.46
C ARG A 41 -6.04 1.12 13.80
N GLU A 42 -5.72 1.85 14.87
CA GLU A 42 -4.40 1.77 15.50
C GLU A 42 -4.26 0.44 16.23
N TYR A 43 -3.15 -0.26 16.02
CA TYR A 43 -2.99 -1.64 16.48
C TYR A 43 -2.96 -1.76 18.02
N ARG A 44 -2.25 -0.86 18.71
CA ARG A 44 -2.07 -0.97 20.18
C ARG A 44 -3.27 -0.50 20.98
N THR A 45 -3.94 0.55 20.52
CA THR A 45 -5.06 1.18 21.24
C THR A 45 -6.41 0.65 20.78
N GLU A 46 -6.44 -0.09 19.67
CA GLU A 46 -7.65 -0.57 18.99
C GLU A 46 -8.60 0.57 18.58
N LYS A 47 -8.11 1.82 18.61
CA LYS A 47 -8.85 3.02 18.27
C LYS A 47 -9.20 2.99 16.78
N GLN A 48 -10.49 3.12 16.48
CA GLN A 48 -10.97 3.32 15.12
C GLN A 48 -10.58 4.72 14.63
N LEU A 49 -9.88 4.74 13.50
CA LEU A 49 -9.40 5.96 12.87
C LEU A 49 -10.27 6.36 11.70
N TRP A 50 -10.79 5.37 10.98
CA TRP A 50 -11.60 5.58 9.79
C TRP A 50 -12.43 4.32 9.49
N GLU A 51 -13.58 4.53 8.90
CA GLU A 51 -14.46 3.48 8.39
C GLU A 51 -15.20 3.99 7.16
N GLN A 52 -15.45 3.11 6.21
CA GLN A 52 -16.19 3.42 5.01
C GLN A 52 -17.04 2.22 4.54
N PRO A 53 -18.34 2.42 4.28
CA PRO A 53 -19.14 1.43 3.55
C PRO A 53 -18.64 1.31 2.10
N LEU A 54 -18.73 0.11 1.55
CA LEU A 54 -18.21 -0.21 0.21
C LEU A 54 -19.32 -0.74 -0.69
N GLU A 55 -19.29 -0.34 -1.95
CA GLU A 55 -20.11 -0.97 -2.99
C GLU A 55 -19.63 -2.41 -3.24
N PRO A 56 -20.51 -3.37 -3.57
CA PRO A 56 -20.14 -4.79 -3.71
C PRO A 56 -19.01 -5.08 -4.71
N THR A 57 -18.89 -4.24 -5.74
CA THR A 57 -17.88 -4.37 -6.80
C THR A 57 -16.53 -3.73 -6.43
N THR A 58 -16.44 -3.07 -5.29
CA THR A 58 -15.21 -2.41 -4.84
C THR A 58 -14.21 -3.45 -4.35
N ASN A 59 -12.99 -3.40 -4.88
CA ASN A 59 -11.87 -4.28 -4.51
C ASN A 59 -10.61 -3.50 -4.10
N SER A 60 -10.69 -2.17 -4.12
CA SER A 60 -9.61 -1.27 -3.81
C SER A 60 -10.17 0.03 -3.23
N ILE A 61 -9.44 0.65 -2.31
CA ILE A 61 -9.78 1.98 -1.80
C ILE A 61 -8.55 2.68 -1.24
N LEU A 62 -8.45 3.98 -1.52
CA LEU A 62 -7.48 4.84 -0.84
C LEU A 62 -8.01 5.22 0.53
N TYR A 63 -7.13 5.21 1.52
CA TYR A 63 -7.44 5.73 2.83
C TYR A 63 -7.79 7.22 2.77
N GLN A 64 -8.96 7.59 3.29
CA GLN A 64 -9.50 8.96 3.25
C GLN A 64 -9.67 9.57 4.65
N GLY A 65 -9.13 8.92 5.69
CA GLY A 65 -9.13 9.48 7.04
C GLY A 65 -7.99 10.46 7.28
N GLU A 66 -7.84 10.88 8.54
CA GLU A 66 -6.72 11.71 8.97
C GLU A 66 -5.36 11.03 8.70
N PRO A 67 -4.34 11.74 8.18
CA PRO A 67 -3.04 11.16 7.88
C PRO A 67 -2.51 10.28 9.01
N LEU A 68 -2.10 9.06 8.66
CA LEU A 68 -1.53 8.13 9.62
C LEU A 68 -0.20 8.67 10.15
N LYS A 69 0.14 8.30 11.38
CA LYS A 69 1.32 8.83 12.08
C LYS A 69 2.54 7.93 11.88
N PRO A 70 3.70 8.50 11.53
CA PRO A 70 4.95 7.75 11.39
C PRO A 70 5.29 6.89 12.61
N GLY A 71 5.93 5.75 12.37
CA GLY A 71 6.40 4.81 13.39
C GLY A 71 5.30 4.08 14.16
N LYS A 72 4.05 4.16 13.71
CA LYS A 72 2.89 3.48 14.32
C LYS A 72 2.47 2.25 13.54
N ASP A 73 1.88 1.31 14.29
CA ASP A 73 1.34 0.07 13.77
C ASP A 73 -0.18 0.20 13.63
N TYR A 74 -0.70 -0.25 12.49
CA TYR A 74 -2.10 -0.16 12.11
C TYR A 74 -2.59 -1.51 11.62
N TYR A 75 -3.90 -1.65 11.54
CA TYR A 75 -4.50 -2.71 10.76
C TYR A 75 -5.81 -2.26 10.13
N TRP A 76 -6.21 -2.98 9.09
CA TRP A 76 -7.53 -2.84 8.48
C TRP A 76 -8.26 -4.17 8.41
N ARG A 77 -9.59 -4.11 8.34
CA ARG A 77 -10.48 -5.28 8.21
C ARG A 77 -11.85 -4.88 7.67
N ASN A 78 -12.66 -5.88 7.31
CA ASN A 78 -14.06 -5.69 6.95
C ASN A 78 -14.91 -5.31 8.17
N THR A 79 -15.90 -4.45 7.96
CA THR A 79 -16.90 -4.03 8.94
C THR A 79 -17.96 -5.11 9.07
N ILE A 80 -17.63 -6.20 9.78
CA ILE A 80 -18.58 -7.28 10.10
C ILE A 80 -18.67 -7.49 11.61
N PRO A 81 -19.77 -8.10 12.12
CA PRO A 81 -19.97 -8.31 13.55
C PRO A 81 -18.78 -9.03 14.21
N LEU A 82 -18.53 -8.70 15.48
CA LEU A 82 -17.39 -9.18 16.27
C LEU A 82 -17.23 -10.73 16.26
N GLU A 83 -18.33 -11.46 16.18
CA GLU A 83 -18.38 -12.92 16.16
C GLU A 83 -17.88 -13.54 14.84
N GLN A 84 -17.79 -12.74 13.77
CA GLN A 84 -17.39 -13.16 12.43
C GLN A 84 -16.07 -12.51 11.99
N LEU A 85 -15.35 -11.86 12.93
CA LEU A 85 -14.24 -10.97 12.57
C LEU A 85 -13.24 -11.66 11.63
N PRO A 86 -12.97 -11.05 10.47
CA PRO A 86 -12.01 -11.61 9.55
C PRO A 86 -10.60 -11.42 10.12
N THR A 87 -9.65 -12.17 9.58
CA THR A 87 -8.23 -11.98 9.86
C THR A 87 -7.85 -10.51 9.59
N LYS A 88 -7.38 -9.81 10.62
CA LYS A 88 -6.84 -8.43 10.52
C LYS A 88 -5.67 -8.41 9.53
N ARG A 89 -5.50 -7.31 8.79
CA ARG A 89 -4.31 -7.06 7.94
C ARG A 89 -3.51 -5.92 8.56
N SER A 90 -2.38 -6.27 9.14
CA SER A 90 -1.52 -5.30 9.83
C SER A 90 -0.45 -4.71 8.92
N PHE A 91 -0.08 -3.47 9.20
CA PHE A 91 1.03 -2.76 8.56
C PHE A 91 1.59 -1.72 9.52
N ARG A 92 2.80 -1.25 9.25
CA ARG A 92 3.49 -0.21 9.99
C ARG A 92 3.79 0.95 9.06
N LEU A 93 3.51 2.17 9.50
CA LEU A 93 4.00 3.35 8.81
C LEU A 93 5.46 3.56 9.22
N MET A 94 6.35 3.78 8.24
CA MET A 94 7.77 4.08 8.47
C MET A 94 7.93 5.18 9.53
N ASP A 95 9.03 5.12 10.27
CA ASP A 95 9.42 6.23 11.14
C ASP A 95 9.79 7.48 10.34
N ASP A 96 9.90 8.61 11.06
CA ASP A 96 10.19 9.90 10.45
C ASP A 96 11.52 9.90 9.69
N GLU A 97 12.55 9.22 10.18
CA GLU A 97 13.88 9.23 9.56
C GLU A 97 13.86 8.56 8.17
N LYS A 98 13.39 7.31 8.10
CA LYS A 98 13.27 6.58 6.83
C LYS A 98 12.32 7.28 5.87
N ARG A 99 11.18 7.76 6.39
CA ARG A 99 10.16 8.43 5.58
C ARG A 99 10.68 9.75 5.01
N ASN A 100 11.39 10.55 5.80
CA ASN A 100 11.97 11.81 5.36
C ASN A 100 13.03 11.57 4.28
N GLN A 101 13.84 10.52 4.40
CA GLN A 101 14.82 10.18 3.36
C GLN A 101 14.12 9.89 2.02
N ILE A 102 13.12 9.01 2.01
CA ILE A 102 12.35 8.70 0.78
C ILE A 102 11.65 9.95 0.22
N THR A 103 11.11 10.80 1.11
CA THR A 103 10.44 12.03 0.70
C THR A 103 11.41 13.00 0.02
N THR A 104 12.62 13.15 0.58
CA THR A 104 13.70 13.95 -0.02
C THR A 104 14.09 13.40 -1.38
N ASP A 105 14.35 12.10 -1.49
CA ASP A 105 14.72 11.46 -2.75
C ASP A 105 13.65 11.67 -3.84
N LEU A 106 12.37 11.49 -3.49
CA LEU A 106 11.25 11.69 -4.41
C LEU A 106 11.08 13.16 -4.83
N ASN A 107 11.28 14.10 -3.91
CA ASN A 107 11.21 15.53 -4.21
C ASN A 107 12.35 15.97 -5.14
N GLU A 108 13.56 15.44 -4.95
CA GLU A 108 14.70 15.69 -5.84
C GLU A 108 14.45 15.09 -7.22
N LEU A 109 14.01 13.83 -7.28
CA LEU A 109 13.64 13.15 -8.53
C LEU A 109 12.58 13.93 -9.31
N GLU A 110 11.53 14.39 -8.63
CA GLU A 110 10.45 15.15 -9.25
C GLU A 110 10.92 16.54 -9.71
N SER A 111 11.76 17.22 -8.93
CA SER A 111 12.31 18.53 -9.29
C SER A 111 13.21 18.44 -10.53
N ASN A 112 14.08 17.43 -10.59
CA ASN A 112 14.95 17.20 -11.74
C ASN A 112 14.14 16.89 -13.01
N LEU A 113 13.12 16.04 -12.91
CA LEU A 113 12.25 15.72 -14.05
C LEU A 113 11.43 16.94 -14.52
N LYS A 114 10.94 17.78 -13.60
CA LYS A 114 10.26 19.03 -13.96
C LYS A 114 11.19 20.03 -14.65
N ALA A 115 12.46 20.10 -14.24
CA ALA A 115 13.45 20.93 -14.91
C ALA A 115 13.76 20.44 -16.34
N GLU A 116 13.50 19.16 -16.65
CA GLU A 116 13.57 18.58 -17.99
C GLU A 116 12.23 18.63 -18.75
N ASP A 117 11.25 19.42 -18.29
CA ASP A 117 9.89 19.50 -18.86
C ASP A 117 9.20 18.11 -19.00
N ALA A 118 9.48 17.19 -18.08
CA ALA A 118 8.83 15.88 -18.06
C ALA A 118 7.32 15.99 -17.81
N SER A 119 6.53 15.17 -18.51
CA SER A 119 5.09 15.07 -18.29
C SER A 119 4.76 14.46 -16.91
N ALA A 120 3.56 14.72 -16.41
CA ALA A 120 3.06 14.13 -15.17
C ALA A 120 3.11 12.59 -15.19
N ASP A 121 2.77 11.96 -16.32
CA ASP A 121 2.84 10.50 -16.46
C ASP A 121 4.27 9.97 -16.37
N LYS A 122 5.24 10.68 -16.96
CA LYS A 122 6.67 10.31 -16.87
C LYS A 122 7.19 10.45 -15.44
N ILE A 123 6.76 11.49 -14.72
CA ILE A 123 7.07 11.67 -13.30
C ILE A 123 6.47 10.53 -12.46
N ALA A 124 5.19 10.22 -12.65
CA ALA A 124 4.51 9.13 -11.94
C ALA A 124 5.21 7.79 -12.18
N LEU A 125 5.55 7.47 -13.44
CA LEU A 125 6.29 6.25 -13.77
C LEU A 125 7.65 6.17 -13.06
N LYS A 126 8.38 7.28 -12.97
CA LYS A 126 9.66 7.32 -12.26
C LYS A 126 9.50 7.15 -10.75
N ARG A 127 8.43 7.69 -10.14
CA ARG A 127 8.08 7.46 -8.73
C ARG A 127 7.72 5.99 -8.48
N ILE A 128 6.92 5.38 -9.36
CA ILE A 128 6.56 3.95 -9.29
C ILE A 128 7.83 3.10 -9.30
N ASN A 129 8.74 3.34 -10.25
CA ASN A 129 10.00 2.61 -10.35
C ASN A 129 10.89 2.82 -9.12
N TYR A 130 10.96 4.04 -8.58
CA TYR A 130 11.66 4.31 -7.32
C TYR A 130 11.15 3.43 -6.18
N PHE A 131 9.82 3.33 -6.01
CA PHE A 131 9.24 2.48 -4.96
C PHE A 131 9.51 1.00 -5.21
N ILE A 132 9.44 0.53 -6.47
CA ILE A 132 9.74 -0.87 -6.83
C ILE A 132 11.20 -1.21 -6.50
N ASP A 133 12.15 -0.34 -6.88
CA ASP A 133 13.58 -0.53 -6.63
C ASP A 133 13.89 -0.60 -5.13
N LYS A 134 13.14 0.15 -4.32
CA LYS A 134 13.20 0.12 -2.84
C LYS A 134 12.38 -1.01 -2.21
N GLN A 135 11.70 -1.84 -3.01
CA GLN A 135 10.81 -2.90 -2.55
C GLN A 135 9.66 -2.35 -1.67
N LEU A 136 9.06 -1.24 -2.10
CA LEU A 136 7.92 -0.58 -1.45
C LEU A 136 6.67 -0.76 -2.30
N TRP A 137 6.25 -2.01 -2.48
CA TRP A 137 5.19 -2.37 -3.43
C TRP A 137 3.83 -1.76 -3.08
N SER A 138 3.52 -1.59 -1.79
CA SER A 138 2.29 -0.91 -1.37
C SER A 138 2.24 0.53 -1.87
N ASP A 139 3.37 1.24 -1.80
CA ASP A 139 3.48 2.63 -2.26
C ASP A 139 3.54 2.72 -3.79
N ALA A 140 4.22 1.77 -4.45
CA ALA A 140 4.19 1.66 -5.91
C ALA A 140 2.77 1.43 -6.45
N LEU A 141 2.01 0.49 -5.87
CA LEU A 141 0.61 0.23 -6.24
C LEU A 141 -0.28 1.44 -5.97
N ARG A 142 -0.04 2.17 -4.87
CA ARG A 142 -0.76 3.41 -4.59
C ARG A 142 -0.57 4.44 -5.71
N GLU A 143 0.66 4.67 -6.16
CA GLU A 143 0.94 5.59 -7.28
C GLU A 143 0.23 5.14 -8.56
N ILE A 144 0.26 3.84 -8.87
CA ILE A 144 -0.42 3.26 -10.04
C ILE A 144 -1.93 3.53 -10.00
N TYR A 145 -2.58 3.25 -8.87
CA TYR A 145 -4.03 3.42 -8.71
C TYR A 145 -4.48 4.89 -8.65
N LEU A 146 -3.55 5.82 -8.44
CA LEU A 146 -3.81 7.25 -8.51
C LEU A 146 -3.71 7.81 -9.95
N MET A 147 -3.14 7.06 -10.89
CA MET A 147 -3.05 7.48 -12.28
C MET A 147 -4.42 7.34 -12.97
N PRO A 148 -5.00 8.43 -13.51
CA PRO A 148 -6.28 8.33 -14.22
C PRO A 148 -6.21 7.47 -15.48
N ASN A 149 -5.08 7.52 -16.19
CA ASN A 149 -4.81 6.78 -17.42
C ASN A 149 -3.39 6.18 -17.35
N PRO A 150 -3.21 5.02 -16.69
CA PRO A 150 -1.89 4.40 -16.61
C PRO A 150 -1.37 4.04 -18.02
N PRO A 151 -0.12 4.35 -18.36
CA PRO A 151 0.46 3.98 -19.65
C PRO A 151 0.62 2.47 -19.77
N ALA A 152 0.82 1.96 -21.00
CA ALA A 152 0.91 0.52 -21.27
C ALA A 152 1.96 -0.20 -20.40
N GLU A 153 3.09 0.44 -20.12
CA GLU A 153 4.15 -0.10 -19.26
C GLU A 153 3.65 -0.35 -17.82
N VAL A 154 2.78 0.52 -17.30
CA VAL A 154 2.17 0.39 -15.97
C VAL A 154 1.09 -0.70 -15.99
N THR A 155 0.26 -0.76 -17.04
CA THR A 155 -0.75 -1.82 -17.16
C THR A 155 -0.12 -3.20 -17.31
N ASP A 156 0.99 -3.34 -18.04
CA ASP A 156 1.75 -4.58 -18.16
C ASP A 156 2.33 -5.03 -16.81
N LEU A 157 2.76 -4.07 -15.98
CA LEU A 157 3.22 -4.34 -14.62
C LEU A 157 2.07 -4.84 -13.74
N ILE A 158 0.89 -4.20 -13.81
CA ILE A 158 -0.31 -4.64 -13.11
C ILE A 158 -0.72 -6.05 -13.56
N ASP A 159 -0.70 -6.33 -14.85
CA ASP A 159 -1.05 -7.64 -15.39
C ASP A 159 -0.07 -8.72 -14.94
N LYS A 160 1.23 -8.43 -14.87
CA LYS A 160 2.23 -9.34 -14.27
C LYS A 160 1.96 -9.59 -12.79
N ILE A 161 1.52 -8.58 -12.05
CA ILE A 161 1.12 -8.70 -10.64
C ILE A 161 -0.17 -9.52 -10.51
N ASN A 162 -1.09 -9.44 -11.47
CA ASN A 162 -2.39 -10.12 -11.42
C ASN A 162 -2.41 -11.52 -12.06
N ASN A 163 -1.41 -11.88 -12.87
CA ASN A 163 -1.41 -13.15 -13.62
C ASN A 163 -1.07 -14.35 -12.71
N LYS A 164 -1.96 -15.37 -12.71
CA LYS A 164 -1.96 -16.55 -11.83
C LYS A 164 -0.69 -17.42 -11.84
N ALA A 165 0.23 -17.23 -12.77
CA ALA A 165 1.54 -17.89 -12.73
C ALA A 165 2.41 -17.39 -11.56
N HIS A 166 2.09 -16.21 -11.03
CA HIS A 166 2.60 -15.68 -9.77
C HIS A 166 1.39 -15.45 -8.87
N ASP A 167 0.84 -16.55 -8.34
CA ASP A 167 -0.31 -16.50 -7.44
C ASP A 167 0.10 -15.89 -6.09
N PHE A 168 0.22 -14.56 -6.05
CA PHE A 168 0.57 -13.77 -4.87
C PHE A 168 -0.51 -13.87 -3.76
N CYS A 169 -1.61 -14.59 -4.01
CA CYS A 169 -2.76 -14.71 -3.13
C CYS A 169 -3.07 -16.15 -2.72
N LYS A 170 -2.24 -17.14 -3.08
CA LYS A 170 -2.50 -18.54 -2.73
C LYS A 170 -2.29 -18.77 -1.23
N LYS A 171 -3.31 -19.36 -0.58
CA LYS A 171 -3.12 -20.01 0.72
C LYS A 171 -2.09 -21.13 0.54
N GLU A 172 -1.02 -21.11 1.32
CA GLU A 172 -0.37 -22.37 1.69
C GLU A 172 -1.45 -23.21 2.38
N ARG A 173 -1.85 -24.29 1.71
CA ARG A 173 -2.48 -25.41 2.40
C ARG A 173 -1.34 -26.07 3.17
N GLU A 174 -1.32 -25.86 4.49
CA GLU A 174 -0.80 -26.90 5.39
C GLU A 174 -1.69 -28.15 5.28
#